data_AF-A0A9D4X5M1-F1
#
_entry.id   AF-A0A9D4X5M1-F1
#
_cell.length_a   1.000
_cell.length_b   1.000
_cell.length_c   1.000
_cell.angle_alpha   90.00
_cell.angle_beta   90.00
_cell.angle_gamma   90.00
#
_symmetry.space_group_name_H-M   'P 1'
#
loop_
_entity.id
_entity.type
_entity.pdbx_description
1 polymer ?
#
loop_
_entity_poly.entity_id
_entity_poly.type
_entity_poly.pdbx_seq_one_letter_code
_entity_poly.pdbx_strand_id
1 'polypeptide(L)'
;MFVPKSRIADFDEGVFKGIILKQNITAGLAIVYPTNKSKWDDNMSAVTPNEEIFYVVSLLRTTGFDKLEEFQIQNQQILQFCKDVGIGMKQYLPQMKTHEEWVEQFGHKWEVFEKRKAQFDPNKILSPGQGIFN
;
A
#
# COMPACT_ATOMS: atom_id res chain seq x y z
N MET A 1 3.10 -2.44 2.80
CA MET A 1 1.77 -1.81 3.03
C MET A 1 1.56 -1.60 4.52
N PHE A 2 0.62 -0.73 4.89
CA PHE A 2 0.19 -0.47 6.25
C PHE A 2 -1.20 -1.04 6.47
N VAL A 3 -1.36 -1.89 7.47
CA VAL A 3 -2.62 -2.58 7.81
C VAL A 3 -3.09 -2.09 9.18
N PRO A 4 -4.34 -1.64 9.34
CA PRO A 4 -4.84 -1.23 10.66
C PRO A 4 -4.75 -2.37 11.67
N LYS A 5 -4.46 -2.06 12.95
CA LYS A 5 -4.35 -3.07 14.01
C LYS A 5 -5.63 -3.91 14.11
N SER A 6 -6.80 -3.29 13.99
CA SER A 6 -8.08 -4.00 14.08
C SER A 6 -8.26 -5.09 13.03
N ARG A 7 -7.56 -4.99 11.88
CA ARG A 7 -7.71 -5.88 10.72
C ARG A 7 -6.50 -6.80 10.47
N ILE A 8 -5.49 -6.78 11.34
CA ILE A 8 -4.26 -7.59 11.12
C ILE A 8 -4.53 -9.10 11.19
N ALA A 9 -5.49 -9.54 12.02
CA ALA A 9 -5.86 -10.94 12.11
C ALA A 9 -6.60 -11.42 10.84
N ASP A 10 -7.51 -10.61 10.30
CA ASP A 10 -8.17 -10.89 9.02
C ASP A 10 -7.15 -10.95 7.87
N PHE A 11 -6.15 -10.07 7.90
CA PHE A 11 -5.05 -10.10 6.96
C PHE A 11 -4.23 -11.40 7.09
N ASP A 12 -3.93 -11.85 8.31
CA ASP A 12 -3.20 -13.10 8.54
C ASP A 12 -3.95 -14.31 7.98
N GLU A 13 -5.23 -14.45 8.31
CA GLU A 13 -6.07 -15.55 7.82
C GLU A 13 -6.24 -15.52 6.30
N GLY A 14 -6.50 -14.36 5.72
CA GLY A 14 -6.74 -14.23 4.28
C GLY A 14 -5.48 -14.31 3.42
N VAL A 15 -4.37 -13.73 3.89
CA VAL A 15 -3.15 -13.55 3.10
C VAL A 15 -2.10 -14.59 3.45
N PHE A 16 -1.67 -14.68 4.71
CA PHE A 16 -0.57 -15.58 5.09
C PHE A 16 -1.04 -17.04 5.06
N LYS A 17 -2.10 -17.35 5.81
CA LYS A 17 -2.70 -18.71 5.87
C LYS A 17 -3.56 -19.05 4.66
N GLY A 18 -4.09 -18.02 3.99
CA GLY A 18 -4.90 -18.15 2.79
C GLY A 18 -4.04 -18.15 1.53
N ILE A 19 -3.95 -17.00 0.87
CA ILE A 19 -3.36 -16.85 -0.47
C ILE A 19 -1.94 -17.43 -0.57
N ILE A 20 -1.04 -17.02 0.33
CA ILE A 20 0.39 -17.38 0.25
C ILE A 20 0.59 -18.87 0.55
N LEU A 21 0.07 -19.37 1.67
CA LEU A 21 0.25 -20.76 2.08
C LEU A 21 -0.37 -21.74 1.07
N LYS A 22 -1.58 -21.45 0.55
CA LYS A 22 -2.27 -22.35 -0.38
C LYS A 22 -1.61 -22.41 -1.75
N GLN A 23 -1.03 -21.31 -2.22
CA GLN A 23 -0.35 -21.27 -3.51
C GLN A 23 1.10 -21.75 -3.44
N ASN A 24 1.68 -21.83 -2.23
CA ASN A 24 3.07 -22.19 -2.00
C ASN A 24 4.08 -21.30 -2.76
N ILE A 25 3.68 -20.05 -3.04
CA ILE A 25 4.53 -19.00 -3.62
C ILE A 25 4.90 -18.07 -2.46
N THR A 26 5.99 -18.40 -1.77
CA THR A 26 6.35 -17.73 -0.52
C THR A 26 6.99 -16.37 -0.76
N ALA A 27 6.86 -15.48 0.22
CA ALA A 27 7.76 -14.33 0.29
C ALA A 27 9.15 -14.83 0.72
N GLY A 28 10.21 -14.29 0.11
CA GLY A 28 11.57 -14.58 0.56
C GLY A 28 11.79 -14.08 1.98
N LEU A 29 11.33 -12.86 2.26
CA LEU A 29 11.30 -12.29 3.60
C LEU A 29 9.97 -11.57 3.84
N ALA A 30 9.26 -11.97 4.89
CA ALA A 30 8.06 -11.29 5.37
C ALA A 30 8.39 -10.55 6.67
N ILE A 31 8.24 -9.23 6.68
CA ILE A 31 8.44 -8.39 7.86
C ILE A 31 7.07 -7.86 8.29
N VAL A 32 6.71 -8.13 9.55
CA VAL A 32 5.44 -7.69 10.15
C VAL A 32 5.71 -7.13 11.54
N TYR A 33 5.43 -5.84 11.76
CA TYR A 33 5.56 -5.23 13.09
C TYR A 33 4.62 -4.02 13.24
N PRO A 34 4.18 -3.72 14.48
CA PRO A 34 3.32 -2.56 14.73
C PRO A 34 4.14 -1.26 14.82
N THR A 35 3.48 -0.14 14.53
CA THR A 35 3.98 1.22 14.79
C THR A 35 2.86 2.10 15.33
N ASN A 36 3.24 3.17 16.04
CA ASN A 36 2.29 4.12 16.64
C ASN A 36 2.11 5.33 15.72
N LYS A 37 0.86 5.63 15.37
CA LYS A 37 0.48 6.80 14.56
C LYS A 37 0.86 8.10 15.25
N SER A 38 0.94 8.15 16.58
CA SER A 38 1.45 9.32 17.33
C SER A 38 2.86 9.76 16.95
N LYS A 39 3.64 8.93 16.23
CA LYS A 39 4.99 9.26 15.73
C LYS A 39 4.99 9.78 14.29
N TRP A 40 3.82 9.89 13.67
CA TRP A 40 3.62 10.35 12.29
C TRP A 40 2.88 11.70 12.32
N ASP A 41 3.46 12.73 11.71
CA ASP A 41 2.81 14.02 11.56
C ASP A 41 1.78 13.95 10.41
N ASP A 42 0.50 14.13 10.75
CA ASP A 42 -0.58 14.03 9.77
C ASP A 42 -0.61 15.18 8.75
N ASN A 43 0.08 16.30 9.03
CA ASN A 43 0.23 17.39 8.07
C ASN A 43 1.16 17.04 6.89
N MET A 44 1.96 15.97 7.03
CA MET A 44 2.82 15.46 5.96
C MET A 44 2.01 14.69 4.91
N SER A 45 2.57 14.60 3.70
CA SER A 45 1.95 13.89 2.57
C SER A 45 1.92 12.37 2.72
N ALA A 46 2.62 11.80 3.71
CA ALA A 46 2.57 10.37 3.97
C ALA A 46 1.14 9.94 4.36
N VAL A 47 0.69 8.84 3.77
CA VAL A 47 -0.64 8.29 3.99
C VAL A 47 -0.53 7.07 4.91
N THR A 48 -1.27 7.12 6.02
CA THR A 48 -1.33 6.02 7.01
C THR A 48 -2.78 5.64 7.28
N PRO A 49 -3.06 4.42 7.77
CA PRO A 49 -4.39 4.04 8.26
C PRO A 49 -4.89 4.98 9.36
N ASN A 50 -6.22 5.03 9.55
CA ASN A 50 -6.86 5.85 10.59
C ASN A 50 -7.01 5.09 11.92
N GLU A 51 -5.91 4.55 12.44
CA GLU A 51 -5.84 3.90 13.74
C GLU A 51 -4.56 4.29 14.48
N GLU A 52 -4.60 4.37 15.82
CA GLU A 52 -3.42 4.71 16.62
C GLU A 52 -2.29 3.69 16.45
N ILE A 53 -2.61 2.42 16.21
CA ILE A 53 -1.62 1.39 15.90
C ILE A 53 -1.96 0.82 14.53
N PHE A 54 -0.95 0.68 13.69
CA PHE A 54 -1.04 -0.06 12.45
C PHE A 54 0.23 -0.88 12.23
N TYR A 55 0.11 -1.94 11.45
CA TYR A 55 1.21 -2.84 11.15
C TYR A 55 1.85 -2.48 9.82
N VAL A 56 3.18 -2.43 9.82
CA VAL A 56 3.96 -2.47 8.60
C VAL A 56 4.03 -3.92 8.16
N VAL A 57 3.51 -4.21 6.97
CA VAL A 57 3.60 -5.53 6.33
C VAL A 57 4.41 -5.38 5.05
N SER A 58 5.60 -5.98 5.03
CA SER A 58 6.50 -5.97 3.87
C SER A 58 6.73 -7.40 3.41
N LEU A 59 6.20 -7.74 2.23
CA LEU A 59 6.43 -9.00 1.54
C LEU A 59 7.57 -8.78 0.54
N LEU A 60 8.80 -9.02 0.98
CA LEU A 60 10.01 -8.80 0.19
C LEU A 60 10.34 -10.07 -0.58
N ARG A 61 10.10 -10.00 -1.89
CA ARG A 61 10.19 -11.16 -2.79
C ARG A 61 11.35 -10.98 -3.76
N THR A 62 12.04 -12.08 -4.02
CA THR A 62 13.08 -12.16 -5.05
C THR A 62 12.69 -13.28 -5.99
N THR A 63 12.73 -13.01 -7.30
CA THR A 63 12.30 -13.96 -8.33
C THR A 63 13.17 -13.84 -9.57
N GLY A 64 13.31 -14.96 -10.29
CA GLY A 64 13.73 -14.95 -11.68
C GLY A 64 12.62 -14.45 -12.60
N PHE A 65 12.95 -14.19 -13.87
CA PHE A 65 11.99 -13.75 -14.88
C PHE A 65 10.90 -14.79 -15.17
N ASP A 66 11.20 -16.06 -14.98
CA ASP A 66 10.30 -17.20 -15.19
C ASP A 66 9.08 -17.21 -14.26
N LYS A 67 9.20 -16.63 -13.05
CA LYS A 67 8.13 -16.60 -12.05
C LYS A 67 7.58 -15.21 -11.76
N LEU A 68 8.06 -14.18 -12.46
CA LEU A 68 7.68 -12.78 -12.22
C LEU A 68 6.15 -12.59 -12.28
N GLU A 69 5.51 -13.17 -13.29
CA GLU A 69 4.07 -13.06 -13.51
C GLU A 69 3.27 -13.70 -12.35
N GLU A 70 3.67 -14.87 -11.86
CA GLU A 70 3.03 -15.54 -10.72
C GLU A 70 3.05 -14.65 -9.47
N PHE A 71 4.19 -14.00 -9.19
CA PHE A 71 4.31 -13.07 -8.07
C PHE A 71 3.49 -11.79 -8.26
N GLN A 72 3.40 -11.27 -9.48
CA GLN A 72 2.57 -10.12 -9.80
C GLN A 72 1.08 -10.44 -9.60
N ILE A 73 0.62 -11.59 -10.08
CA ILE A 73 -0.75 -12.08 -9.90
C ILE A 73 -1.06 -12.26 -8.41
N GLN A 74 -0.16 -12.90 -7.65
CA GLN A 74 -0.39 -13.08 -6.22
C GLN A 74 -0.45 -11.74 -5.47
N ASN A 75 0.40 -10.77 -5.80
CA ASN A 75 0.34 -9.43 -5.20
C ASN A 75 -1.00 -8.74 -5.52
N GLN A 76 -1.49 -8.84 -6.76
CA GLN A 76 -2.81 -8.33 -7.13
C GLN A 76 -3.94 -9.00 -6.34
N GLN A 77 -3.90 -10.32 -6.16
CA GLN A 77 -4.88 -11.05 -5.35
C GLN A 77 -4.88 -10.60 -3.89
N ILE A 78 -3.71 -10.32 -3.30
CA ILE A 78 -3.60 -9.80 -1.93
C ILE A 78 -4.23 -8.40 -1.82
N LEU A 79 -3.94 -7.52 -2.78
CA LEU A 79 -4.53 -6.17 -2.82
C LEU A 79 -6.04 -6.24 -3.01
N GLN A 80 -6.51 -7.11 -3.90
CA GLN A 80 -7.94 -7.30 -4.18
C GLN A 80 -8.67 -7.86 -2.95
N PHE A 81 -8.11 -8.88 -2.29
CA PHE A 81 -8.63 -9.38 -1.02
C PHE A 81 -8.78 -8.25 0.01
N CYS A 82 -7.74 -7.42 0.17
CA CYS A 82 -7.79 -6.31 1.11
C CYS A 82 -8.90 -5.31 0.79
N LYS A 83 -9.18 -5.09 -0.49
CA LYS A 83 -10.27 -4.23 -0.97
C LYS A 83 -11.64 -4.86 -0.69
N ASP A 84 -11.83 -6.11 -1.08
CA ASP A 84 -13.12 -6.82 -1.01
C ASP A 84 -13.63 -6.97 0.42
N VAL A 85 -12.73 -7.27 1.37
CA VAL A 85 -13.10 -7.43 2.80
C VAL A 85 -12.94 -6.12 3.58
N GLY A 86 -12.65 -5.01 2.89
CA GLY A 86 -12.57 -3.67 3.44
C GLY A 86 -11.51 -3.51 4.53
N ILE A 87 -10.32 -4.10 4.38
CA ILE A 87 -9.22 -4.03 5.37
C ILE A 87 -8.85 -2.57 5.71
N GLY A 88 -9.04 -1.63 4.79
CA GLY A 88 -8.64 -0.23 5.00
C GLY A 88 -7.12 -0.05 5.00
N MET A 89 -6.40 -0.94 4.32
CA MET A 89 -4.94 -0.85 4.17
C MET A 89 -4.53 0.38 3.34
N LYS A 90 -3.31 0.86 3.57
CA LYS A 90 -2.66 1.86 2.70
C LYS A 90 -1.36 1.28 2.14
N GLN A 91 -1.16 1.40 0.84
CA GLN A 91 0.10 0.94 0.24
C GLN A 91 1.26 1.85 0.69
N TYR A 92 2.43 1.27 0.93
CA TYR A 92 3.68 1.97 1.17
C TYR A 92 4.63 1.59 0.04
N LEU A 93 5.21 2.58 -0.64
CA LEU A 93 5.85 2.42 -1.95
C LEU A 93 4.87 1.85 -3.02
N PRO A 94 3.70 2.48 -3.23
CA PRO A 94 2.71 2.00 -4.21
C PRO A 94 3.23 2.12 -5.64
N GLN A 95 2.69 1.27 -6.53
CA GLN A 95 2.82 1.39 -7.98
C GLN A 95 1.46 1.58 -8.64
N MET A 96 0.72 2.58 -8.14
CA MET A 96 -0.56 2.99 -8.73
C MET A 96 -0.32 3.60 -10.11
N LYS A 97 -1.26 3.36 -11.02
CA LYS A 97 -1.17 3.72 -12.43
C LYS A 97 -2.20 4.76 -12.84
N THR A 98 -3.26 4.95 -12.07
CA THR A 98 -4.31 5.91 -12.42
C THR A 98 -4.48 7.01 -11.39
N HIS A 99 -5.03 8.14 -11.85
CA HIS A 99 -5.36 9.26 -11.00
C HIS A 99 -6.36 8.87 -9.89
N GLU A 100 -7.37 8.07 -10.23
CA GLU A 100 -8.41 7.63 -9.30
C GLU A 100 -7.83 6.77 -8.18
N GLU A 101 -6.87 5.88 -8.49
CA GLU A 101 -6.16 5.09 -7.49
C GLU A 101 -5.38 5.98 -6.52
N TRP A 102 -4.74 7.04 -7.04
CA TRP A 102 -4.05 8.02 -6.19
C TRP A 102 -5.02 8.82 -5.32
N VAL A 103 -6.16 9.25 -5.86
CA VAL A 103 -7.21 9.93 -5.07
C VAL A 103 -7.70 9.02 -3.95
N GLU A 104 -7.99 7.75 -4.23
CA GLU A 104 -8.41 6.75 -3.24
C GLU A 104 -7.33 6.52 -2.16
N GLN A 105 -6.06 6.44 -2.58
CA GLN A 105 -4.92 6.29 -1.69
C GLN A 105 -4.81 7.46 -0.73
N PHE A 106 -4.75 8.70 -1.23
CA PHE A 106 -4.63 9.89 -0.40
C PHE A 106 -5.89 10.18 0.42
N GLY A 107 -7.07 9.82 -0.07
CA GLY A 107 -8.35 10.07 0.58
C GLY A 107 -8.52 11.55 0.93
N HIS A 108 -8.81 11.85 2.20
CA HIS A 108 -9.01 13.23 2.66
C HIS A 108 -7.79 14.14 2.47
N LYS A 109 -6.58 13.59 2.29
CA LYS A 109 -5.37 14.39 2.03
C LYS A 109 -5.23 14.86 0.58
N TRP A 110 -6.03 14.32 -0.34
CA TRP A 110 -5.88 14.58 -1.78
C TRP A 110 -5.94 16.06 -2.13
N GLU A 111 -6.94 16.78 -1.62
CA GLU A 111 -7.12 18.21 -1.92
C GLU A 111 -5.91 19.05 -1.48
N VAL A 112 -5.35 18.76 -0.31
CA VAL A 112 -4.15 19.46 0.19
C VAL A 112 -2.92 19.08 -0.65
N PHE A 113 -2.81 17.81 -1.05
CA PHE A 113 -1.71 17.34 -1.89
C PHE A 113 -1.72 18.02 -3.27
N GLU A 114 -2.90 18.13 -3.90
CA GLU A 114 -3.09 18.81 -5.18
C GLU A 114 -2.79 20.31 -5.09
N LYS A 115 -3.28 21.00 -4.05
CA LYS A 115 -2.95 22.42 -3.80
C LYS A 115 -1.44 22.64 -3.68
N ARG A 116 -0.75 21.78 -2.93
CA ARG A 116 0.72 21.82 -2.80
C ARG A 116 1.39 21.56 -4.15
N LYS A 117 0.90 20.61 -4.95
CA LYS A 117 1.43 20.37 -6.31
C LYS A 117 1.32 21.62 -7.18
N ALA A 118 0.16 22.26 -7.21
CA ALA A 118 -0.04 23.49 -7.99
C ALA A 118 0.87 24.64 -7.52
N GLN A 119 1.12 24.74 -6.21
CA GLN A 119 2.00 25.77 -5.64
C GLN A 119 3.49 25.55 -5.96
N PHE A 120 3.97 24.31 -5.87
CA PHE A 120 5.41 24.02 -5.89
C PHE A 120 5.91 23.38 -7.19
N ASP A 121 5.04 22.76 -8.00
CA ASP A 121 5.37 22.23 -9.33
C ASP A 121 4.15 22.36 -10.28
N PRO A 122 3.77 23.61 -10.64
CA PRO A 122 2.60 23.88 -11.48
C PRO A 122 2.70 23.26 -12.87
N ASN A 123 3.93 23.07 -13.38
CA ASN A 123 4.19 22.49 -14.69
C ASN A 123 4.33 20.96 -14.66
N LYS A 124 4.18 20.32 -13.49
CA LYS A 124 4.17 18.86 -13.30
C LYS A 124 5.43 18.17 -13.85
N ILE A 125 6.59 18.80 -13.64
CA ILE A 125 7.88 18.34 -14.16
C ILE A 125 8.51 17.30 -13.22
N LEU A 126 8.27 17.42 -11.92
CA LEU A 126 8.98 16.64 -10.91
C LEU A 126 8.37 15.24 -10.74
N SER A 127 9.25 14.23 -10.80
CA SER A 127 8.99 12.82 -10.50
C SER A 127 7.83 12.18 -11.30
N PRO A 128 7.84 12.27 -12.64
CA PRO A 128 6.75 11.74 -13.47
C PRO A 128 6.56 10.23 -13.35
N GLY A 129 7.61 9.49 -12.97
CA GLY A 129 7.53 8.05 -12.72
C GLY A 129 6.61 7.63 -11.58
N GLN A 130 6.12 8.57 -10.76
CA GLN A 130 5.08 8.28 -9.77
C GLN A 130 3.68 8.16 -10.40
N GLY A 131 3.46 8.72 -11.60
CA GLY A 131 2.17 8.64 -12.29
C GLY A 131 1.01 9.33 -11.57
N ILE A 132 1.27 10.33 -10.72
CA ILE A 132 0.22 11.03 -9.96
C ILE A 132 -0.44 12.16 -10.78
N PHE A 133 0.37 12.93 -11.51
CA PHE A 133 -0.06 14.13 -12.24
C PHE A 133 0.38 14.14 -13.71
N ASN A 134 0.87 13.01 -14.22
CA ASN A 134 1.44 12.87 -15.57
C ASN A 134 0.62 11.87 -16.38
#